data_AF-A0A1G9CMB9-F1
#
_entry.id   AF-A0A1G9CMB9-F1
#
_cell.length_a   1.000
_cell.length_b   1.000
_cell.length_c   1.000
_cell.angle_alpha   90.00
_cell.angle_beta   90.00
_cell.angle_gamma   90.00
#
_symmetry.space_group_name_H-M   'P 1'
#
loop_
_entity.id
_entity.type
_entity.pdbx_description
1 polymer ?
#
loop_
_entity_poly.entity_id
_entity_poly.type
_entity_poly.pdbx_seq_one_letter_code
_entity_poly.pdbx_strand_id
1 'polypeptide(L)' 'MSKSGNRYLRYYLVQAANSVRRYIPEYEAYYQKKYKEVPKTQHKRALVLTARKLVRLVFALLSDHQLYIARSEAMES' A
#
# COMPACT_ATOMS: atom_id res chain seq x y z
N MET A 1 6.93 -7.66 -6.99
CA MET A 1 6.21 -7.24 -8.21
C MET A 1 6.93 -7.87 -9.37
N SER A 2 6.21 -8.51 -10.30
CA SER A 2 6.83 -8.95 -11.56
C SER A 2 7.54 -7.76 -12.21
N LYS A 3 8.67 -8.01 -12.90
CA LYS A 3 9.32 -6.97 -13.70
C LYS A 3 8.49 -6.60 -14.94
N SER A 4 7.54 -7.45 -15.32
CA SER A 4 6.57 -7.23 -16.40
C SER A 4 5.61 -6.08 -16.09
N GLY A 5 5.14 -5.39 -17.13
CA GLY A 5 4.22 -4.25 -17.03
C GLY A 5 4.91 -2.87 -17.07
N ASN A 6 4.12 -1.80 -17.00
CA ASN A 6 4.60 -0.43 -17.15
C ASN A 6 5.54 -0.02 -15.99
N ARG A 7 6.79 0.34 -16.33
CA ARG A 7 7.83 0.74 -15.37
C ARG A 7 7.44 1.98 -14.56
N TYR A 8 6.83 2.97 -15.20
CA TYR A 8 6.43 4.22 -14.56
C TYR A 8 5.27 3.99 -13.60
N LEU A 9 4.26 3.22 -14.02
CA LEU A 9 3.14 2.88 -13.15
C LEU A 9 3.62 2.20 -11.87
N ARG A 10 4.50 1.19 -11.99
CA ARG A 10 5.09 0.51 -10.83
C ARG A 10 5.85 1.49 -9.92
N TYR A 11 6.63 2.39 -10.50
CA TYR A 11 7.38 3.38 -9.73
C TYR A 11 6.45 4.28 -8.93
N TYR A 12 5.43 4.84 -9.57
CA TYR A 12 4.48 5.74 -8.90
C TYR A 12 3.61 5.03 -7.87
N LEU A 13 3.23 3.77 -8.08
CA LEU A 13 2.51 2.99 -7.06
C LEU A 13 3.35 2.75 -5.79
N VAL A 14 4.67 2.56 -5.94
CA VAL A 14 5.57 2.45 -4.79
C VAL A 14 5.75 3.80 -4.10
N GLN A 15 5.86 4.89 -4.86
CA GLN A 15 5.91 6.25 -4.28
C GLN A 15 4.63 6.61 -3.54
N ALA A 16 3.46 6.30 -4.13
CA ALA A 16 2.17 6.48 -3.49
C ALA A 16 2.09 5.68 -2.18
N ALA A 17 2.51 4.41 -2.17
CA ALA A 17 2.54 3.61 -0.96
C ALA A 17 3.46 4.19 0.14
N ASN A 18 4.59 4.80 -0.25
CA ASN A 18 5.48 5.49 0.69
C ASN A 18 4.84 6.77 1.27
N SER A 19 3.96 7.44 0.53
CA SER A 19 3.16 8.55 1.05
C SER A 19 2.03 8.03 1.96
N VAL A 20 1.25 7.06 1.48
CA VAL A 20 0.08 6.49 2.18
C VAL A 20 0.43 5.97 3.57
N ARG A 21 1.56 5.27 3.73
CA ARG A 21 1.99 4.79 5.05
C ARG A 21 2.17 5.91 6.08
N ARG A 22 2.48 7.15 5.66
CA ARG A 22 2.67 8.28 6.58
C ARG A 22 1.35 8.83 7.12
N TYR A 23 0.25 8.65 6.39
CA TYR A 23 -1.05 9.26 6.70
C TYR A 23 -2.10 8.24 7.14
N ILE A 24 -2.00 6.99 6.69
CA ILE A 24 -2.96 5.94 7.03
C ILE A 24 -2.33 4.97 8.04
N PRO A 25 -2.78 4.94 9.31
CA PRO A 25 -2.18 4.13 10.36
C PRO A 25 -2.13 2.63 10.05
N GLU A 26 -3.16 2.11 9.36
CA GLU A 26 -3.21 0.70 8.94
C GLU A 26 -2.02 0.34 8.02
N TYR A 27 -1.66 1.25 7.12
CA TYR A 27 -0.54 1.05 6.20
C TYR A 27 0.81 1.22 6.89
N GLU A 28 0.94 2.12 7.85
CA GLU A 28 2.15 2.21 8.68
C GLU A 28 2.38 0.93 9.47
N ALA A 29 1.34 0.44 10.16
CA ALA A 29 1.41 -0.80 10.94
C ALA A 29 1.79 -2.00 10.05
N TYR A 30 1.19 -2.09 8.87
CA TYR A 30 1.54 -3.11 7.89
C TYR A 30 3.00 -2.99 7.42
N TYR A 31 3.44 -1.78 7.08
CA TYR A 31 4.81 -1.51 6.65
C TYR A 31 5.82 -1.91 7.74
N GLN A 32 5.60 -1.50 8.98
CA GLN A 32 6.47 -1.82 10.12
C GLN A 32 6.55 -3.31 10.40
N LYS A 33 5.40 -4.02 10.31
CA LYS A 33 5.38 -5.48 10.39
C LYS A 33 6.26 -6.10 9.31
N LYS A 34 6.10 -5.67 8.04
CA LYS A 34 6.89 -6.19 6.90
C LYS A 34 8.36 -5.80 6.94
N TYR A 35 8.69 -4.68 7.57
CA TYR A 35 10.07 -4.24 7.76
C TYR A 35 10.82 -5.18 8.71
N LYS A 36 10.18 -5.55 9.83
CA LYS A 36 10.76 -6.45 10.85
C LYS A 36 10.88 -7.91 10.42
N GLU A 37 10.16 -8.33 9.38
CA GLU A 37 10.14 -9.73 8.90
C GLU A 37 11.46 -10.20 8.26
N VAL A 38 12.33 -9.29 7.78
CA VAL A 38 13.54 -9.68 7.03
C VAL A 38 14.73 -8.79 7.41
N PRO A 39 15.92 -9.35 7.70
CA PRO A 39 17.09 -8.57 8.12
C PRO A 39 17.78 -7.79 6.99
N LYS A 40 17.67 -8.25 5.73
CA LYS A 40 18.33 -7.64 4.56
C LYS A 40 17.32 -7.01 3.60
N THR A 41 17.62 -5.82 3.09
CA THR A 41 16.74 -5.06 2.16
C THR A 41 15.32 -4.77 2.71
N GLN A 42 15.19 -4.68 4.04
CA GLN A 42 13.93 -4.50 4.77
C GLN A 42 13.06 -3.37 4.20
N HIS A 43 13.63 -2.18 4.00
CA HIS A 43 12.90 -1.02 3.51
C HIS A 43 12.26 -1.25 2.14
N LYS A 44 13.07 -1.68 1.15
CA LYS A 44 12.59 -1.94 -0.22
C LYS A 44 11.55 -3.05 -0.24
N ARG A 45 11.75 -4.13 0.52
CA ARG A 45 10.80 -5.24 0.60
C ARG A 45 9.48 -4.80 1.24
N ALA A 46 9.54 -4.12 2.38
CA ALA A 46 8.37 -3.62 3.07
C ALA A 46 7.56 -2.65 2.21
N LEU A 47 8.22 -1.70 1.53
CA LEU A 47 7.55 -0.78 0.60
C LEU A 47 6.86 -1.51 -0.55
N VAL A 48 7.52 -2.48 -1.18
CA VAL A 48 6.92 -3.24 -2.30
C VAL A 48 5.72 -4.07 -1.84
N LEU A 49 5.77 -4.64 -0.64
CA LEU A 49 4.63 -5.37 -0.07
C LEU A 49 3.47 -4.42 0.28
N THR A 50 3.79 -3.24 0.80
CA THR A 50 2.82 -2.18 1.11
C THR A 50 2.15 -1.66 -0.17
N ALA A 51 2.92 -1.42 -1.23
CA ALA A 51 2.39 -1.06 -2.54
C ALA A 51 1.47 -2.14 -3.10
N ARG A 52 1.80 -3.42 -2.93
CA ARG A 52 0.90 -4.52 -3.33
C ARG A 52 -0.41 -4.51 -2.54
N LYS A 53 -0.37 -4.23 -1.23
CA LYS A 53 -1.59 -4.08 -0.41
C LYS A 53 -2.43 -2.91 -0.93
N LEU A 54 -1.80 -1.77 -1.22
CA LEU A 54 -2.46 -0.57 -1.76
C LEU A 54 -3.13 -0.83 -3.11
N VAL A 55 -2.44 -1.48 -4.03
CA VAL A 55 -2.98 -1.80 -5.36
C VAL A 55 -4.23 -2.68 -5.27
N ARG A 56 -4.27 -3.63 -4.32
CA ARG A 56 -5.47 -4.46 -4.12
C ARG A 56 -6.66 -3.64 -3.65
N LEU A 57 -6.44 -2.69 -2.75
CA LEU A 57 -7.49 -1.78 -2.29
C LEU A 57 -8.02 -0.93 -3.46
N VAL A 58 -7.12 -0.27 -4.18
CA VAL A 58 -7.49 0.56 -5.35
C VAL A 58 -8.25 -0.27 -6.39
N PHE A 59 -7.78 -1.49 -6.67
CA PHE A 59 -8.45 -2.39 -7.60
C PHE A 59 -9.86 -2.74 -7.14
N ALA A 60 -10.04 -3.14 -5.87
CA ALA A 60 -11.35 -3.47 -5.32
C ALA A 60 -12.32 -2.28 -5.40
N LEU A 61 -11.89 -1.10 -4.95
CA LEU A 61 -12.70 0.12 -5.01
C LEU A 61 -13.12 0.49 -6.44
N LEU A 62 -12.21 0.37 -7.40
CA LEU A 62 -12.52 0.64 -8.80
C LEU A 62 -13.44 -0.41 -9.41
N SER A 63 -13.25 -1.69 -9.06
CA SER A 63 -14.11 -2.79 -9.50
C SER A 63 -15.53 -2.67 -8.96
N ASP A 64 -15.67 -2.21 -7.72
CA ASP A 64 -16.96 -2.06 -7.05
C ASP A 64 -17.58 -0.66 -7.26
N HIS A 65 -16.89 0.24 -7.97
CA HIS A 65 -17.26 1.65 -8.15
C HIS A 65 -17.50 2.41 -6.83
N GLN A 66 -16.71 2.09 -5.80
CA GLN A 66 -16.83 2.65 -4.45
C GLN A 66 -15.75 3.69 -4.16
N LEU A 67 -16.12 4.70 -3.38
CA LEU A 67 -15.18 5.65 -2.82
C LEU A 67 -14.46 5.01 -1.62
N TYR A 68 -13.20 5.41 -1.42
CA TYR A 68 -12.48 5.01 -0.21
C TYR A 68 -13.10 5.68 1.01
N ILE A 69 -13.47 4.87 2.00
CA ILE A 69 -13.91 5.35 3.32
C ILE A 69 -12.88 4.87 4.32
N ALA A 70 -12.27 5.81 5.05
CA ALA A 70 -11.31 5.44 6.08
C ALA A 70 -12.03 4.72 7.22
N ARG A 71 -11.39 3.72 7.84
CA ARG A 71 -12.00 2.98 8.96
C ARG A 71 -12.41 3.91 10.12
N SER A 72 -11.69 5.00 10.34
CA SER A 72 -12.06 6.01 11.34
C SER A 72 -13.42 6.64 11.05
N GLU A 73 -13.69 6.97 9.79
CA GLU A 73 -14.92 7.62 9.34
C GLU A 73 -16.10 6.63 9.31
N ALA A 74 -15.84 5.37 8.95
CA ALA A 74 -16.85 4.31 8.92
C ALA A 74 -17.35 3.89 10.31
N MET A 75 -16.60 4.15 11.39
CA MET A 75 -17.03 3.87 12.77
C MET A 75 -17.87 5.01 13.37
N GLU A 76 -17.84 6.19 12.74
CA GLU A 76 -18.57 7.39 13.17
C GLU A 76 -19.90 7.59 12.40
N SER A 77 -20.15 6.78 11.38
CA SER A 77 -21.37 6.79 10.53
C SER A 77 -22.32 5.65 10.88
#